data_AF-A0A915KMH3-F1
#
_entry.id   AF-A0A915KMH3-F1
#
_cell.length_a   1.000
_cell.length_b   1.000
_cell.length_c   1.000
_cell.angle_alpha   90.00
_cell.angle_beta   90.00
_cell.angle_gamma   90.00
#
_symmetry.space_group_name_H-M   'P 1'
#
loop_
_entity.id
_entity.type
_entity.pdbx_description
1 polymer ?
#
loop_
_entity_poly.entity_id
_entity_poly.type
_entity_poly.pdbx_seq_one_letter_code
_entity_poly.pdbx_strand_id
1 'polypeptide(L)'
;MMSIRKLVCKPKVDDWAPLAKFYYADENLNSIAAELDCFDGAKDPEKNQRLINQLRHCQDRIIQIIEEILNDVFPDETDRARRDYRVKFPDDIIHEGLAGQLWFGAECLSAGTNIVDRPLESESIRPLARRLCQQLDGLRDLLKEQSLKNPYGYTDKLKKHLRLYDELFAEFELKYVSVMIPVKSSHEYDLLQEVCVLFSETLLRAIKKGFISQDMIDMCDPSIMITLPRLAIVCGLLIYPEGPLNVDNSTENLAEMFQSFKTLLQKI
;
A
#
# COMPACT_ATOMS: atom_id res chain seq x y z
N MET A 1 21.35 22.41 -24.27
CA MET A 1 22.49 21.84 -25.01
C MET A 1 22.65 20.38 -24.61
N MET A 2 22.54 19.43 -25.55
CA MET A 2 22.90 18.03 -25.27
C MET A 2 24.38 17.99 -24.87
N SER A 3 24.66 17.58 -23.63
CA SER A 3 26.03 17.43 -23.14
C SER A 3 26.74 16.37 -23.98
N ILE A 4 27.97 16.63 -24.44
CA ILE A 4 28.81 15.72 -25.24
C ILE A 4 28.87 14.30 -24.60
N ARG A 5 28.76 14.20 -23.28
CA ARG A 5 28.67 12.92 -22.54
C ARG A 5 27.45 12.06 -22.94
N LYS A 6 26.30 12.65 -23.23
CA LYS A 6 25.09 11.91 -23.68
C LYS A 6 25.28 11.27 -25.06
N LEU A 7 26.18 11.80 -25.89
CA LEU A 7 26.46 11.28 -27.24
C LEU A 7 27.53 10.19 -27.25
N VAL A 8 28.52 10.27 -26.35
CA VAL A 8 29.70 9.39 -26.37
C VAL A 8 29.64 8.28 -25.32
N CYS A 9 28.96 8.51 -24.19
CA CYS A 9 28.94 7.57 -23.05
C CYS A 9 27.59 6.87 -22.85
N LYS A 10 26.76 6.79 -23.90
CA LYS A 10 25.49 6.06 -23.81
C LYS A 10 25.75 4.59 -23.50
N PRO A 11 25.02 3.97 -22.55
CA PRO A 11 25.04 2.53 -22.35
C PRO A 11 24.66 1.79 -23.64
N LYS A 12 24.98 0.50 -23.74
CA LYS A 12 24.49 -0.33 -24.85
C LYS A 12 23.02 -0.68 -24.59
N VAL A 13 22.21 -0.73 -25.66
CA VAL A 13 20.78 -1.07 -25.56
C VAL A 13 20.57 -2.48 -25.01
N ASP A 14 21.46 -3.41 -25.37
CA ASP A 14 21.39 -4.82 -24.96
C ASP A 14 22.08 -5.12 -23.62
N ASP A 15 22.47 -4.07 -22.87
CA ASP A 15 23.08 -4.22 -21.55
C ASP A 15 21.99 -4.45 -20.48
N TRP A 16 22.06 -5.60 -19.82
CA TRP A 16 21.11 -6.03 -18.81
C TRP A 16 21.40 -5.45 -17.41
N ALA A 17 22.45 -4.65 -17.24
CA ALA A 17 22.71 -3.95 -15.98
C ALA A 17 21.56 -2.98 -15.63
N PRO A 18 21.09 -2.93 -14.37
CA PRO A 18 19.96 -2.07 -14.01
C PRO A 18 20.14 -0.59 -14.33
N LEU A 19 21.36 -0.04 -14.19
CA LEU A 19 21.65 1.36 -14.56
C LEU A 19 21.54 1.60 -16.08
N ALA A 20 21.89 0.61 -16.91
CA ALA A 20 21.71 0.72 -18.35
C ALA A 20 20.22 0.71 -18.72
N LYS A 21 19.44 -0.23 -18.15
CA LYS A 21 17.97 -0.24 -18.29
C LYS A 21 17.36 1.09 -17.86
N PHE A 22 17.80 1.63 -16.72
CA PHE A 22 17.30 2.88 -16.15
C PHE A 22 17.47 4.04 -17.12
N TYR A 23 18.63 4.17 -17.76
CA TYR A 23 18.90 5.25 -18.71
C TYR A 23 17.86 5.32 -19.83
N TYR A 24 17.52 4.19 -20.45
CA TYR A 24 16.55 4.14 -21.54
C TYR A 24 15.12 4.31 -21.05
N ALA A 25 14.78 3.73 -19.91
CA ALA A 25 13.46 3.93 -19.29
C ALA A 25 13.23 5.42 -18.98
N ASP A 26 14.25 6.12 -18.47
CA ASP A 26 14.14 7.54 -18.12
C ASP A 26 14.08 8.45 -19.35
N GLU A 27 14.83 8.15 -20.43
CA GLU A 27 14.68 8.87 -21.70
C GLU A 27 13.29 8.67 -22.31
N ASN A 28 12.72 7.46 -22.23
CA ASN A 28 11.36 7.19 -22.69
C ASN A 28 10.31 7.98 -21.87
N LEU A 29 10.42 7.94 -20.54
CA LEU A 29 9.54 8.69 -19.64
C LEU A 29 9.56 10.20 -19.97
N ASN A 30 10.76 10.77 -20.12
CA ASN A 30 10.91 12.19 -20.47
C ASN A 30 10.37 12.51 -21.86
N SER A 31 10.46 11.58 -22.82
CA SER A 31 9.87 11.76 -24.16
C SER A 31 8.34 11.83 -24.11
N ILE A 32 7.70 10.93 -23.36
CA ILE A 32 6.24 10.93 -23.18
C ILE A 32 5.77 12.17 -22.43
N ALA A 33 6.50 12.57 -21.37
CA ALA A 33 6.19 13.80 -20.62
C ALA A 33 6.28 15.05 -21.51
N ALA A 34 7.34 15.16 -22.32
CA ALA A 34 7.48 16.26 -23.26
C ALA A 34 6.38 16.28 -24.31
N GLU A 35 5.91 15.12 -24.77
CA GLU A 35 4.78 15.06 -25.71
C GLU A 35 3.48 15.53 -25.04
N LEU A 36 3.21 15.14 -23.79
CA LEU A 36 2.06 15.63 -23.01
C LEU A 36 2.08 17.17 -22.87
N ASP A 37 3.24 17.77 -22.64
CA ASP A 37 3.38 19.22 -22.50
C ASP A 37 3.22 19.99 -23.82
N CYS A 38 3.31 19.29 -24.97
CA CYS A 38 3.39 19.92 -26.30
C CYS A 38 2.04 20.07 -27.01
N PHE A 39 0.91 19.65 -26.42
CA PHE A 39 -0.41 19.86 -27.01
C PHE A 39 -1.50 20.15 -25.97
N ASP A 40 -2.61 20.69 -26.44
CA ASP A 40 -3.78 20.95 -25.63
C ASP A 40 -4.64 19.68 -25.54
N GLY A 41 -4.58 19.00 -24.38
CA GLY A 41 -5.33 17.77 -24.12
C GLY A 41 -6.85 17.91 -24.24
N ALA A 42 -7.41 19.13 -24.15
CA ALA A 42 -8.83 19.36 -24.36
C ALA A 42 -9.24 19.25 -25.84
N LYS A 43 -8.29 19.45 -26.77
CA LYS A 43 -8.53 19.35 -28.22
C LYS A 43 -8.44 17.92 -28.75
N ASP A 44 -7.70 17.05 -28.07
CA ASP A 44 -7.58 15.63 -28.42
C ASP A 44 -7.58 14.76 -27.14
N PRO A 45 -8.77 14.50 -26.57
CA PRO A 45 -8.90 13.77 -25.31
C PRO A 45 -8.46 12.29 -25.44
N GLU A 46 -8.61 11.68 -26.62
CA GLU A 46 -8.19 10.30 -26.84
C GLU A 46 -6.67 10.17 -26.87
N LYS A 47 -5.97 11.11 -27.50
CA LYS A 47 -4.50 11.16 -27.44
C LYS A 47 -4.02 11.44 -26.02
N ASN A 48 -4.64 12.38 -25.32
CA ASN A 48 -4.31 12.70 -23.93
C ASN A 48 -4.43 11.48 -23.02
N GLN A 49 -5.54 10.75 -23.08
CA GLN A 49 -5.73 9.54 -22.29
C GLN A 49 -4.68 8.46 -22.61
N ARG A 50 -4.34 8.27 -23.89
CA ARG A 50 -3.31 7.31 -24.31
C ARG A 50 -1.93 7.67 -23.76
N LEU A 51 -1.53 8.94 -23.86
CA LEU A 51 -0.24 9.41 -23.35
C LEU A 51 -0.16 9.35 -21.82
N ILE A 52 -1.24 9.67 -21.11
CA ILE A 52 -1.31 9.49 -19.65
C ILE A 52 -1.10 8.03 -19.26
N ASN A 53 -1.74 7.09 -19.97
CA ASN A 53 -1.57 5.66 -19.72
C ASN A 53 -0.13 5.20 -20.01
N GLN A 54 0.49 5.70 -21.09
CA GLN A 54 1.90 5.43 -21.41
C GLN A 54 2.85 6.01 -20.36
N LEU A 55 2.58 7.23 -19.87
CA LEU A 55 3.34 7.86 -18.82
C LEU A 55 3.35 7.00 -17.56
N ARG A 56 2.17 6.53 -17.13
CA ARG A 56 2.02 5.64 -15.97
C ARG A 56 2.82 4.34 -16.14
N HIS A 57 2.75 3.72 -17.31
CA HIS A 57 3.55 2.53 -17.60
C HIS A 57 5.07 2.80 -17.55
N CYS A 58 5.51 3.97 -18.02
CA CYS A 58 6.91 4.38 -17.91
C CYS A 58 7.31 4.63 -16.44
N GLN A 59 6.43 5.23 -15.64
CA GLN A 59 6.63 5.43 -14.21
C GLN A 59 6.78 4.09 -13.48
N ASP A 60 5.86 3.13 -13.70
CA ASP A 60 5.96 1.77 -13.16
C ASP A 60 7.30 1.12 -13.52
N ARG A 61 7.72 1.25 -14.79
CA ARG A 61 8.99 0.67 -15.25
C ARG A 61 10.21 1.28 -14.55
N ILE A 62 10.19 2.59 -14.29
CA ILE A 62 11.25 3.27 -13.55
C ILE A 62 11.32 2.74 -12.12
N ILE A 63 10.19 2.62 -11.43
CA ILE A 63 10.16 2.15 -10.04
C ILE A 63 10.61 0.70 -9.95
N GLN A 64 10.21 -0.17 -10.88
CA GLN A 64 10.70 -1.54 -10.96
C GLN A 64 12.23 -1.61 -11.10
N ILE A 65 12.82 -0.78 -11.95
CA ILE A 65 14.28 -0.74 -12.11
C ILE A 65 14.96 -0.17 -10.86
N ILE A 66 14.35 0.81 -10.18
CA ILE A 66 14.85 1.29 -8.89
C ILE A 66 14.80 0.18 -7.83
N GLU A 67 13.76 -0.65 -7.81
CA GLU A 67 13.68 -1.81 -6.91
C GLU A 67 14.76 -2.86 -7.25
N GLU A 68 15.00 -3.15 -8.54
CA GLU A 68 16.14 -3.98 -8.98
C GLU A 68 17.46 -3.42 -8.42
N ILE A 69 17.69 -2.11 -8.53
CA ILE A 69 18.87 -1.43 -8.00
C ILE A 69 18.94 -1.50 -6.47
N LEU A 70 17.82 -1.33 -5.77
CA LEU A 70 17.77 -1.43 -4.31
C LEU A 70 18.16 -2.83 -3.85
N ASN A 71 17.68 -3.89 -4.52
CA ASN A 71 18.05 -5.27 -4.22
C ASN A 71 19.56 -5.54 -4.46
N ASP A 72 20.14 -4.94 -5.51
CA ASP A 72 21.59 -5.05 -5.78
C ASP A 72 22.44 -4.30 -4.74
N VAL A 73 21.98 -3.14 -4.28
CA VAL A 73 22.72 -2.26 -3.35
C VAL A 73 22.54 -2.69 -1.89
N PHE A 74 21.34 -3.14 -1.51
CA PHE A 74 20.92 -3.53 -0.17
C PHE A 74 20.29 -4.94 -0.23
N PRO A 75 21.10 -6.00 -0.38
CA PRO A 75 20.59 -7.37 -0.53
C PRO A 75 20.01 -7.94 0.77
N ASP A 76 20.44 -7.44 1.93
CA ASP A 76 19.85 -7.77 3.22
C ASP A 76 18.60 -6.92 3.42
N GLU A 77 17.45 -7.57 3.64
CA GLU A 77 16.18 -6.87 3.88
C GLU A 77 16.23 -5.95 5.10
N THR A 78 17.10 -6.23 6.08
CA THR A 78 17.28 -5.40 7.27
C THR A 78 17.94 -4.05 6.99
N ASP A 79 18.60 -3.90 5.84
CA ASP A 79 19.16 -2.64 5.36
C ASP A 79 18.12 -1.75 4.64
N ARG A 80 16.91 -2.26 4.41
CA ARG A 80 15.79 -1.56 3.76
C ARG A 80 14.74 -1.08 4.77
N ALA A 81 13.93 -0.13 4.36
CA ALA A 81 12.80 0.36 5.11
C ALA A 81 11.76 -0.76 5.33
N ARG A 82 11.39 -0.97 6.60
CA ARG A 82 10.45 -2.04 7.00
C ARG A 82 9.06 -1.78 6.42
N ARG A 83 8.45 -2.85 5.92
CA ARG A 83 7.12 -2.86 5.32
C ARG A 83 6.15 -3.78 6.05
N ASP A 84 6.46 -4.16 7.30
CA ASP A 84 5.65 -5.04 8.17
C ASP A 84 4.20 -4.56 8.30
N TYR A 85 3.95 -3.25 8.15
CA TYR A 85 2.62 -2.67 8.16
C TYR A 85 1.70 -3.21 7.05
N ARG A 86 2.25 -3.78 5.98
CA ARG A 86 1.48 -4.37 4.86
C ARG A 86 0.56 -5.49 5.30
N VAL A 87 0.87 -6.20 6.40
CA VAL A 87 -0.04 -7.21 7.00
C VAL A 87 -1.37 -6.63 7.45
N LYS A 88 -1.46 -5.30 7.64
CA LYS A 88 -2.68 -4.59 8.03
C LYS A 88 -3.52 -4.17 6.83
N PHE A 89 -2.98 -4.28 5.61
CA PHE A 89 -3.72 -3.92 4.40
C PHE A 89 -4.58 -5.10 3.94
N PRO A 90 -5.75 -4.86 3.34
CA PRO A 90 -6.50 -5.91 2.67
C PRO A 90 -5.66 -6.56 1.56
N ASP A 91 -5.87 -7.86 1.33
CA ASP A 91 -5.09 -8.65 0.38
C ASP A 91 -5.13 -8.07 -1.05
N ASP A 92 -6.24 -7.46 -1.45
CA ASP A 92 -6.45 -6.92 -2.80
C ASP A 92 -5.65 -5.65 -3.10
N ILE A 93 -5.00 -5.06 -2.11
CA ILE A 93 -4.27 -3.78 -2.25
C ILE A 93 -2.86 -3.99 -2.74
N ILE A 94 -2.24 -5.10 -2.34
CA ILE A 94 -0.85 -5.38 -2.67
C ILE A 94 -0.84 -6.16 -3.97
N HIS A 95 -0.70 -5.43 -5.08
CA HIS A 95 -0.64 -6.02 -6.42
C HIS A 95 0.50 -5.43 -7.25
N GLU A 96 0.78 -6.06 -8.39
CA GLU A 96 1.72 -5.54 -9.39
C GLU A 96 1.23 -4.17 -9.89
N GLY A 97 2.02 -3.12 -9.71
CA GLY A 97 1.68 -1.74 -10.11
C GLY A 97 1.26 -0.80 -8.97
N LEU A 98 1.11 -1.28 -7.73
CA LEU A 98 0.84 -0.40 -6.58
C LEU A 98 1.90 0.71 -6.47
N ALA A 99 3.17 0.39 -6.73
CA ALA A 99 4.26 1.35 -6.58
C ALA A 99 4.17 2.55 -7.55
N GLY A 100 3.81 2.35 -8.82
CA GLY A 100 3.58 3.47 -9.72
C GLY A 100 2.28 4.22 -9.43
N GLN A 101 1.24 3.54 -8.93
CA GLN A 101 0.04 4.22 -8.43
C GLN A 101 0.36 5.15 -7.25
N LEU A 102 1.23 4.71 -6.33
CA LEU A 102 1.70 5.53 -5.21
C LEU A 102 2.51 6.74 -5.69
N TRP A 103 3.40 6.56 -6.68
CA TRP A 103 4.10 7.70 -7.27
C TRP A 103 3.10 8.69 -7.88
N PHE A 104 2.15 8.23 -8.70
CA PHE A 104 1.11 9.11 -9.25
C PHE A 104 0.31 9.82 -8.16
N GLY A 105 -0.08 9.10 -7.09
CA GLY A 105 -0.76 9.67 -5.93
C GLY A 105 0.06 10.76 -5.23
N ALA A 106 1.38 10.56 -5.10
CA ALA A 106 2.30 11.55 -4.55
C ALA A 106 2.39 12.81 -5.43
N GLU A 107 2.44 12.64 -6.75
CA GLU A 107 2.45 13.77 -7.71
C GLU A 107 1.16 14.59 -7.62
N CYS A 108 0.00 13.93 -7.62
CA CYS A 108 -1.30 14.60 -7.46
C CYS A 108 -1.38 15.37 -6.12
N LEU A 109 -0.99 14.74 -5.01
CA LEU A 109 -0.97 15.40 -3.70
C LEU A 109 -0.01 16.59 -3.68
N SER A 110 1.19 16.41 -4.24
CA SER A 110 2.21 17.46 -4.35
C SER A 110 1.69 18.68 -5.13
N ALA A 111 0.96 18.42 -6.22
CA ALA A 111 0.29 19.42 -7.07
C ALA A 111 -0.94 20.07 -6.41
N GLY A 112 -1.37 19.60 -5.24
CA GLY A 112 -2.46 20.18 -4.46
C GLY A 112 -3.82 19.49 -4.63
N THR A 113 -3.91 18.40 -5.40
CA THR A 113 -5.10 17.56 -5.47
C THR A 113 -5.32 16.87 -4.12
N ASN A 114 -6.58 16.72 -3.71
CA ASN A 114 -6.94 15.99 -2.50
C ASN A 114 -7.42 14.58 -2.85
N ILE A 115 -7.18 13.64 -1.95
CA ILE A 115 -7.87 12.34 -1.93
C ILE A 115 -9.37 12.61 -1.75
N VAL A 116 -10.18 11.88 -2.51
CA VAL A 116 -11.64 12.03 -2.53
C VAL A 116 -12.19 11.90 -1.12
N ASP A 117 -13.02 12.86 -0.71
CA ASP A 117 -13.66 12.93 0.62
C ASP A 117 -12.69 12.97 1.82
N ARG A 118 -11.40 13.25 1.61
CA ARG A 118 -10.34 13.24 2.64
C ARG A 118 -9.42 14.48 2.60
N PRO A 119 -9.94 15.72 2.64
CA PRO A 119 -9.13 16.93 2.44
C PRO A 119 -8.14 17.22 3.58
N LEU A 120 -8.51 16.94 4.83
CA LEU A 120 -7.67 17.19 6.00
C LEU A 120 -6.49 16.22 6.05
N GLU A 121 -6.77 14.94 5.80
CA GLU A 121 -5.77 13.89 5.72
C GLU A 121 -4.83 14.14 4.54
N SER A 122 -5.37 14.56 3.38
CA SER A 122 -4.56 14.97 2.22
C SER A 122 -3.60 16.11 2.56
N GLU A 123 -4.06 17.12 3.31
CA GLU A 123 -3.22 18.22 3.76
C GLU A 123 -2.09 17.76 4.67
N SER A 124 -2.36 16.81 5.57
CA SER A 124 -1.36 16.25 6.48
C SER A 124 -0.26 15.45 5.76
N ILE A 125 -0.59 14.76 4.66
CA ILE A 125 0.35 13.91 3.91
C ILE A 125 1.10 14.69 2.84
N ARG A 126 0.55 15.83 2.37
CA ARG A 126 1.13 16.64 1.28
C ARG A 126 2.60 17.00 1.46
N PRO A 127 3.12 17.36 2.65
CA PRO A 127 4.55 17.61 2.83
C PRO A 127 5.42 16.39 2.53
N LEU A 128 4.96 15.19 2.91
CA LEU A 128 5.64 13.93 2.63
C LEU A 128 5.61 13.62 1.13
N ALA A 129 4.46 13.80 0.47
CA ALA A 129 4.32 13.64 -0.97
C ALA A 129 5.32 14.52 -1.75
N ARG A 130 5.40 15.82 -1.40
CA ARG A 130 6.36 16.76 -2.00
C ARG A 130 7.81 16.32 -1.81
N ARG A 131 8.16 15.89 -0.60
CA ARG A 131 9.51 15.43 -0.27
C ARG A 131 9.86 14.16 -1.05
N LEU A 132 8.92 13.23 -1.19
CA LEU A 132 9.10 12.01 -1.97
C LEU A 132 9.33 12.33 -3.45
N CYS A 133 8.47 13.16 -4.08
CA CYS A 133 8.64 13.55 -5.48
C CYS A 133 9.99 14.24 -5.72
N GLN A 134 10.37 15.19 -4.86
CA GLN A 134 11.67 15.87 -4.95
C GLN A 134 12.85 14.91 -4.82
N GLN A 135 12.76 13.92 -3.92
CA GLN A 135 13.81 12.90 -3.81
C GLN A 135 13.86 12.00 -5.04
N LEU A 136 12.72 11.57 -5.54
CA LEU A 136 12.66 10.71 -6.71
C LEU A 136 13.23 11.42 -7.95
N ASP A 137 12.90 12.70 -8.18
CA ASP A 137 13.47 13.49 -9.26
C ASP A 137 15.01 13.60 -9.13
N GLY A 138 15.51 13.95 -7.95
CA GLY A 138 16.95 14.02 -7.69
C GLY A 138 17.67 12.67 -7.82
N LEU A 139 17.01 11.58 -7.40
CA LEU A 139 17.53 10.23 -7.55
C LEU A 139 17.59 9.83 -9.03
N ARG A 140 16.56 10.15 -9.82
CA ARG A 140 16.54 9.88 -11.26
C ARG A 140 17.70 10.57 -11.97
N ASP A 141 17.98 11.83 -11.64
CA ASP A 141 19.14 12.56 -12.18
C ASP A 141 20.47 11.89 -11.82
N LEU A 142 20.64 11.45 -10.57
CA LEU A 142 21.86 10.75 -10.14
C LEU A 142 22.03 9.39 -10.80
N LEU A 143 20.96 8.61 -10.93
CA LEU A 143 20.96 7.31 -11.61
C LEU A 143 21.31 7.46 -13.10
N LYS A 144 20.76 8.49 -13.75
CA LYS A 144 21.08 8.83 -15.14
C LYS A 144 22.51 9.31 -15.32
N GLU A 145 23.03 10.12 -14.40
CA GLU A 145 24.43 10.53 -14.45
C GLU A 145 25.37 9.33 -14.22
N GLN A 146 25.01 8.44 -13.30
CA GLN A 146 25.79 7.25 -12.98
C GLN A 146 25.81 6.26 -14.14
N SER A 147 24.70 6.02 -14.83
CA SER A 147 24.63 5.13 -15.99
C SER A 147 25.53 5.58 -17.14
N LEU A 148 25.72 6.89 -17.32
CA LEU A 148 26.67 7.47 -18.29
C LEU A 148 28.14 7.38 -17.84
N LYS A 149 28.41 7.25 -16.53
CA LYS A 149 29.79 7.19 -15.99
C LYS A 149 30.28 5.76 -15.84
N ASN A 150 29.51 4.93 -15.14
CA ASN A 150 29.80 3.53 -14.90
C ASN A 150 28.48 2.78 -14.59
N PRO A 151 27.94 2.03 -15.56
CA PRO A 151 26.67 1.30 -15.38
C PRO A 151 26.79 0.06 -14.47
N TYR A 152 27.99 -0.32 -14.02
CA TYR A 152 28.24 -1.52 -13.20
C TYR A 152 28.57 -1.22 -11.74
N GLY A 153 28.40 0.02 -11.28
CA GLY A 153 28.73 0.38 -9.90
C GLY A 153 27.90 1.52 -9.35
N TYR A 154 27.78 1.54 -8.02
CA TYR A 154 27.00 2.53 -7.28
C TYR A 154 27.90 3.34 -6.33
N THR A 155 27.88 4.67 -6.47
CA THR A 155 28.65 5.57 -5.59
C THR A 155 28.00 5.70 -4.21
N ASP A 156 28.76 6.03 -3.18
CA ASP A 156 28.21 6.23 -1.83
C ASP A 156 27.14 7.34 -1.78
N LYS A 157 27.29 8.38 -2.60
CA LYS A 157 26.27 9.43 -2.76
C LYS A 157 24.95 8.84 -3.26
N LEU A 158 25.00 7.98 -4.27
CA LEU A 158 23.84 7.32 -4.85
C LEU A 158 23.19 6.36 -3.84
N LYS A 159 23.99 5.54 -3.15
CA LYS A 159 23.49 4.64 -2.08
C LYS A 159 22.73 5.41 -0.99
N LYS A 160 23.23 6.58 -0.58
CA LYS A 160 22.52 7.44 0.39
C LYS A 160 21.17 7.95 -0.13
N HIS A 161 21.08 8.31 -1.41
CA HIS A 161 19.81 8.77 -2.00
C HIS A 161 18.83 7.61 -2.18
N LEU A 162 19.31 6.43 -2.56
CA LEU A 162 18.50 5.21 -2.63
C LEU A 162 17.89 4.86 -1.27
N ARG A 163 18.69 4.90 -0.19
CA ARG A 163 18.19 4.67 1.18
C ARG A 163 17.12 5.68 1.59
N LEU A 164 17.36 6.97 1.36
CA LEU A 164 16.39 8.01 1.69
C LEU A 164 15.10 7.88 0.86
N TYR A 165 15.21 7.51 -0.42
CA TYR A 165 14.05 7.21 -1.25
C TYR A 165 13.26 6.02 -0.68
N ASP A 166 13.92 4.93 -0.33
CA ASP A 166 13.29 3.73 0.21
C ASP A 166 12.53 4.02 1.53
N GLU A 167 13.14 4.79 2.44
CA GLU A 167 12.50 5.27 3.67
C GLU A 167 11.26 6.14 3.39
N LEU A 168 11.38 7.14 2.52
CA LEU A 168 10.28 8.04 2.18
C LEU A 168 9.15 7.32 1.47
N PHE A 169 9.48 6.37 0.59
CA PHE A 169 8.50 5.62 -0.17
C PHE A 169 7.70 4.69 0.75
N ALA A 170 8.36 3.99 1.68
CA ALA A 170 7.68 3.16 2.67
C ALA A 170 6.79 3.99 3.62
N GLU A 171 7.28 5.15 4.09
CA GLU A 171 6.47 6.05 4.94
C GLU A 171 5.25 6.58 4.17
N PHE A 172 5.43 6.96 2.90
CA PHE A 172 4.34 7.46 2.06
C PHE A 172 3.33 6.37 1.76
N GLU A 173 3.76 5.17 1.40
CA GLU A 173 2.89 4.01 1.19
C GLU A 173 1.99 3.76 2.40
N LEU A 174 2.58 3.69 3.60
CA LEU A 174 1.82 3.49 4.83
C LEU A 174 0.75 4.57 5.02
N LYS A 175 1.14 5.84 4.97
CA LYS A 175 0.22 6.95 5.24
C LYS A 175 -0.85 7.08 4.16
N TYR A 176 -0.48 6.94 2.89
CA TYR A 176 -1.38 7.10 1.76
C TYR A 176 -2.44 5.99 1.74
N VAL A 177 -2.02 4.72 1.86
CA VAL A 177 -2.95 3.58 1.89
C VAL A 177 -3.87 3.65 3.11
N SER A 178 -3.36 4.09 4.28
CA SER A 178 -4.18 4.25 5.49
C SER A 178 -5.25 5.35 5.40
N VAL A 179 -5.11 6.29 4.47
CA VAL A 179 -6.16 7.29 4.20
C VAL A 179 -7.18 6.77 3.19
N MET A 180 -6.73 6.00 2.20
CA MET A 180 -7.61 5.43 1.18
C MET A 180 -8.47 4.30 1.73
N ILE A 181 -7.98 3.59 2.74
CA ILE A 181 -8.59 2.36 3.25
C ILE A 181 -8.62 2.46 4.77
N PRO A 182 -9.76 2.11 5.41
CA PRO A 182 -9.80 2.02 6.86
C PRO A 182 -8.82 0.93 7.33
N VAL A 183 -7.70 1.36 7.88
CA VAL A 183 -6.75 0.48 8.56
C VAL A 183 -7.20 0.38 10.01
N LYS A 184 -7.55 -0.83 10.44
CA LYS A 184 -7.94 -1.08 11.84
C LYS A 184 -6.78 -0.73 12.76
N SER A 185 -7.07 0.06 13.78
CA SER A 185 -6.19 0.35 14.90
C SER A 185 -5.90 -0.93 15.70
N SER A 186 -4.84 -0.92 16.53
CA SER A 186 -4.54 -2.04 17.43
C SER A 186 -5.74 -2.41 18.29
N HIS A 187 -6.45 -1.39 18.79
CA HIS A 187 -7.64 -1.58 19.61
C HIS A 187 -8.76 -2.28 18.84
N GLU A 188 -9.02 -1.90 17.58
CA GLU A 188 -10.03 -2.57 16.75
C GLU A 188 -9.65 -4.02 16.44
N TYR A 189 -8.36 -4.33 16.30
CA TYR A 189 -7.89 -5.72 16.20
C TYR A 189 -8.12 -6.51 17.48
N ASP A 190 -7.81 -5.92 18.64
CA ASP A 190 -8.02 -6.56 19.94
C ASP A 190 -9.50 -6.90 20.15
N LEU A 191 -10.41 -5.94 19.86
CA LEU A 191 -11.85 -6.16 19.93
C LEU A 191 -12.33 -7.29 19.00
N LEU A 192 -11.80 -7.37 17.77
CA LEU A 192 -12.14 -8.45 16.84
C LEU A 192 -11.62 -9.80 17.34
N GLN A 193 -10.42 -9.83 17.91
CA GLN A 193 -9.82 -11.04 18.47
C GLN A 193 -10.63 -11.56 19.67
N GLU A 194 -11.11 -10.68 20.55
CA GLU A 194 -12.00 -11.09 21.64
C GLU A 194 -13.30 -11.71 21.11
N VAL A 195 -13.89 -11.19 20.04
CA VAL A 195 -15.04 -11.80 19.37
C VAL A 195 -14.69 -13.19 18.81
N CYS A 196 -13.52 -13.37 18.20
CA CYS A 196 -13.06 -14.69 17.75
C CYS A 196 -12.90 -15.69 18.91
N VAL A 197 -12.40 -15.23 20.06
CA VAL A 197 -12.32 -16.04 21.28
C VAL A 197 -13.72 -16.42 21.77
N LEU A 198 -14.67 -15.48 21.81
CA LEU A 198 -16.07 -15.77 22.15
C LEU A 198 -16.69 -16.83 21.25
N PHE A 199 -16.43 -16.77 19.94
CA PHE A 199 -16.89 -17.79 18.98
C PHE A 199 -16.28 -19.15 19.28
N SER A 200 -14.98 -19.19 19.58
CA SER A 200 -14.26 -20.42 19.91
C SER A 200 -14.78 -21.05 21.20
N GLU A 201 -14.95 -20.25 22.26
CA GLU A 201 -15.53 -20.69 23.54
C GLU A 201 -16.97 -21.17 23.37
N THR A 202 -17.77 -20.48 22.56
CA THR A 202 -19.14 -20.87 22.24
C THR A 202 -19.18 -22.21 21.51
N LEU A 203 -18.29 -22.42 20.54
CA LEU A 203 -18.19 -23.69 19.79
C LEU A 203 -17.83 -24.84 20.73
N LEU A 204 -16.79 -24.68 21.54
CA LEU A 204 -16.35 -25.68 22.52
C LEU A 204 -17.48 -26.02 23.50
N ARG A 205 -18.22 -25.01 23.96
CA ARG A 205 -19.39 -25.20 24.83
C ARG A 205 -20.51 -25.94 24.13
N ALA A 206 -20.81 -25.61 22.87
CA ALA A 206 -21.84 -26.27 22.07
C ALA A 206 -21.52 -27.75 21.83
N ILE A 207 -20.25 -28.09 21.57
CA ILE A 207 -19.77 -29.48 21.48
C ILE A 207 -19.99 -30.20 22.81
N LYS A 208 -19.53 -29.61 23.92
CA LYS A 208 -19.68 -30.21 25.25
C LYS A 208 -21.14 -30.45 25.65
N LYS A 209 -22.06 -29.60 25.16
CA LYS A 209 -23.51 -29.72 25.40
C LYS A 209 -24.22 -30.63 24.39
N GLY A 210 -23.53 -31.11 23.35
CA GLY A 210 -24.10 -31.94 22.30
C GLY A 210 -24.99 -31.19 21.30
N PHE A 211 -24.87 -29.85 21.22
CA PHE A 211 -25.59 -29.04 20.23
C PHE A 211 -24.91 -29.06 18.86
N ILE A 212 -23.59 -29.27 18.83
CA ILE A 212 -22.78 -29.42 17.62
C ILE A 212 -21.95 -30.69 17.83
N SER A 213 -21.90 -31.57 16.83
CA SER A 213 -21.02 -32.76 16.89
C SER A 213 -19.65 -32.45 16.28
N GLN A 214 -18.65 -33.26 16.63
CA GLN A 214 -17.32 -33.15 16.03
C GLN A 214 -17.37 -33.40 14.52
N ASP A 215 -18.17 -34.37 14.06
CA ASP A 215 -18.34 -34.68 12.65
C ASP A 215 -18.82 -33.48 11.83
N MET A 216 -19.70 -32.64 12.39
CA MET A 216 -20.16 -31.43 11.69
C MET A 216 -19.01 -30.44 11.45
N ILE A 217 -18.05 -30.35 12.37
CA ILE A 217 -16.87 -29.48 12.24
C ILE A 217 -15.92 -30.07 11.21
N ASP A 218 -15.61 -31.37 11.34
CA ASP A 218 -14.66 -32.07 10.49
C ASP A 218 -15.12 -32.09 9.02
N MET A 219 -16.44 -32.12 8.79
CA MET A 219 -17.06 -32.07 7.47
C MET A 219 -17.38 -30.65 6.99
N CYS A 220 -16.97 -29.61 7.73
CA CYS A 220 -17.27 -28.20 7.43
C CYS A 220 -18.75 -27.95 7.14
N ASP A 221 -19.65 -28.49 7.99
CA ASP A 221 -21.10 -28.41 7.79
C ASP A 221 -21.54 -26.93 7.69
N PRO A 222 -22.20 -26.53 6.58
CA PRO A 222 -22.63 -25.14 6.37
C PRO A 222 -23.55 -24.60 7.47
N SER A 223 -24.29 -25.47 8.18
CA SER A 223 -25.16 -25.07 9.28
C SER A 223 -24.41 -24.45 10.45
N ILE A 224 -23.14 -24.85 10.69
CA ILE A 224 -22.29 -24.25 11.74
C ILE A 224 -22.03 -22.78 11.42
N MET A 225 -21.76 -22.44 10.15
CA MET A 225 -21.50 -21.06 9.73
C MET A 225 -22.69 -20.13 10.01
N ILE A 226 -23.91 -20.66 10.05
CA ILE A 226 -25.12 -19.89 10.35
C ILE A 226 -25.44 -19.90 11.85
N THR A 227 -25.25 -21.04 12.51
CA THR A 227 -25.75 -21.27 13.88
C THR A 227 -24.76 -20.75 14.92
N LEU A 228 -23.46 -20.94 14.70
CA LEU A 228 -22.41 -20.53 15.64
C LEU A 228 -22.39 -19.02 15.90
N PRO A 229 -22.47 -18.12 14.89
CA PRO A 229 -22.50 -16.69 15.16
C PRO A 229 -23.69 -16.26 16.03
N ARG A 230 -24.86 -16.88 15.81
CA ARG A 230 -26.09 -16.57 16.59
C ARG A 230 -25.97 -17.06 18.02
N LEU A 231 -25.45 -18.27 18.21
CA LEU A 231 -25.15 -18.81 19.54
C LEU A 231 -24.11 -17.96 20.27
N ALA A 232 -23.09 -17.47 19.55
CA ALA A 232 -22.03 -16.67 20.13
C ALA A 232 -22.56 -15.32 20.61
N ILE A 233 -23.47 -14.68 19.86
CA ILE A 233 -24.15 -13.46 20.31
C ILE A 233 -24.91 -13.71 21.63
N VAL A 234 -25.71 -14.78 21.69
CA VAL A 234 -26.47 -15.12 22.91
C VAL A 234 -25.52 -15.45 24.07
N CYS A 235 -24.44 -16.18 23.82
CA CYS A 235 -23.45 -16.50 24.85
C CYS A 235 -22.70 -15.25 25.34
N GLY A 236 -22.31 -14.35 24.44
CA GLY A 236 -21.63 -13.11 24.80
C GLY A 236 -22.51 -12.18 25.62
N LEU A 237 -23.81 -12.14 25.37
CA LEU A 237 -24.74 -11.29 26.14
C LEU A 237 -25.12 -11.93 27.49
N LEU A 238 -25.41 -13.24 27.53
CA LEU A 238 -26.03 -13.88 28.69
C LEU A 238 -25.07 -14.72 29.55
N ILE A 239 -23.98 -15.24 28.98
CA ILE A 239 -23.05 -16.14 29.66
C ILE A 239 -21.73 -15.43 30.00
N TYR A 240 -21.27 -14.55 29.10
CA TYR A 240 -20.04 -13.77 29.25
C TYR A 240 -20.34 -12.26 29.20
N PRO A 241 -21.17 -11.73 30.10
CA PRO A 241 -21.65 -10.34 30.03
C PRO A 241 -20.53 -9.29 30.13
N GLU A 242 -19.41 -9.64 30.76
CA GLU A 242 -18.20 -8.80 30.84
C GLU A 242 -17.26 -8.95 29.64
N GLY A 243 -17.66 -9.74 28.64
CA GLY A 243 -16.85 -10.06 27.47
C GLY A 243 -17.02 -9.05 26.31
N PRO A 244 -16.66 -9.46 25.07
CA PRO A 244 -16.60 -8.55 23.91
C PRO A 244 -17.97 -8.02 23.43
N LEU A 245 -19.07 -8.54 23.97
CA LEU A 245 -20.43 -8.09 23.70
C LEU A 245 -21.05 -7.34 24.89
N ASN A 246 -20.24 -6.86 25.84
CA ASN A 246 -20.73 -6.04 26.95
C ASN A 246 -21.37 -4.75 26.41
N VAL A 247 -22.70 -4.71 26.43
CA VAL A 247 -23.51 -3.59 25.91
C VAL A 247 -23.62 -2.41 26.88
N ASP A 248 -23.15 -2.57 28.12
CA ASP A 248 -23.13 -1.51 29.13
C ASP A 248 -21.90 -0.60 28.96
N ASN A 249 -20.85 -1.09 28.29
CA ASN A 249 -19.66 -0.32 27.95
C ASN A 249 -19.93 0.77 26.89
N SER A 250 -18.96 1.67 26.66
CA SER A 250 -19.02 2.63 25.57
C SER A 250 -19.14 1.91 24.21
N THR A 251 -19.80 2.54 23.23
CA THR A 251 -19.95 1.95 21.89
C THR A 251 -18.60 1.74 21.20
N GLU A 252 -17.61 2.56 21.53
CA GLU A 252 -16.24 2.46 21.01
C GLU A 252 -15.54 1.15 21.44
N ASN A 253 -15.94 0.58 22.58
CA ASN A 253 -15.41 -0.69 23.11
C ASN A 253 -16.14 -1.92 22.55
N LEU A 254 -17.05 -1.77 21.59
CA LEU A 254 -17.67 -2.88 20.86
C LEU A 254 -16.99 -3.00 19.50
N ALA A 255 -16.78 -4.24 19.04
CA ALA A 255 -16.29 -4.46 17.68
C ALA A 255 -17.23 -3.80 16.66
N GLU A 256 -16.65 -3.17 15.62
CA GLU A 256 -17.34 -2.34 14.61
C GLU A 256 -18.65 -2.98 14.10
N MET A 257 -18.62 -4.29 13.84
CA MET A 257 -19.76 -5.05 13.33
C MET A 257 -20.99 -5.07 14.26
N PHE A 258 -20.82 -4.80 15.56
CA PHE A 258 -21.89 -4.77 16.56
C PHE A 258 -22.30 -3.35 16.97
N GLN A 259 -21.49 -2.33 16.68
CA GLN A 259 -21.72 -0.96 17.15
C GLN A 259 -23.08 -0.41 16.69
N SER A 260 -23.43 -0.60 15.41
CA SER A 260 -24.73 -0.18 14.86
C SER A 260 -25.92 -0.96 15.43
N PHE A 261 -25.68 -2.11 16.07
CA PHE A 261 -26.71 -2.99 16.62
C PHE A 261 -26.79 -2.94 18.14
N LYS A 262 -26.01 -2.09 18.83
CA LYS A 262 -25.97 -2.01 20.29
C LYS A 262 -27.36 -1.95 20.93
N THR A 263 -28.24 -1.07 20.43
CA THR A 263 -29.61 -0.91 20.93
C THR A 263 -30.48 -2.16 20.74
N LEU A 264 -30.19 -2.97 19.72
CA LEU A 264 -30.88 -4.24 19.51
C LEU A 264 -30.34 -5.30 20.48
N LEU A 265 -29.01 -5.37 20.64
CA LEU A 265 -28.36 -6.30 21.55
C LEU A 265 -28.77 -6.07 23.02
N GLN A 266 -28.97 -4.82 23.43
CA GLN A 266 -29.48 -4.46 24.77
C GLN A 266 -30.89 -4.99 25.08
N LYS A 267 -31.65 -5.42 24.06
CA LYS A 267 -33.02 -5.95 24.24
C LYS A 267 -33.07 -7.47 24.41
N ILE A 268 -31.96 -8.16 24.15
CA ILE A 268 -31.82 -9.62 24.25
C ILE A 268 -31.46 -9.95 25.70
#